data_AF-A0A7W2A0B8-F1
#
_entry.id   AF-A0A7W2A0B8-F1
#
_cell.length_a   1.000
_cell.length_b   1.000
_cell.length_c   1.000
_cell.angle_alpha   90.00
_cell.angle_beta   90.00
_cell.angle_gamma   90.00
#
_symmetry.space_group_name_H-M   'P 1'
#
loop_
_entity.id
_entity.type
_entity.pdbx_description
1 polymer ?
#
loop_
_entity_poly.entity_id
_entity_poly.type
_entity_poly.pdbx_seq_one_letter_code
_entity_poly.pdbx_strand_id
1 'polypeptide(L)'
;MTEELELTVRNAIVYVQDFRPDEFFTEAQQTRLAELMQKWRIARDDGETLSNDEQSELEKLIEAELEGSARRAEKLANVLGR
;
A
#
# COMPACT_ATOMS: atom_id res chain seq x y z
N MET A 1 -14.73 13.18 7.27
CA MET A 1 -14.87 13.88 5.99
C MET A 1 -13.75 13.40 5.09
N THR A 2 -14.07 12.48 4.18
CA THR A 2 -13.27 12.19 3.00
C THR A 2 -13.34 13.42 2.10
N GLU A 3 -12.21 14.03 1.79
CA GLU A 3 -12.16 15.13 0.82
C GLU A 3 -12.37 14.53 -0.58
N GLU A 4 -13.62 14.62 -1.06
CA GLU A 4 -13.94 14.46 -2.48
C GLU A 4 -13.25 15.60 -3.25
N LEU A 5 -12.21 15.26 -4.01
CA LEU A 5 -11.70 16.16 -5.04
C LEU A 5 -12.75 16.26 -6.16
N GLU A 6 -13.45 17.39 -6.24
CA GLU A 6 -14.12 17.83 -7.47
C GLU A 6 -13.08 18.12 -8.56
N LEU A 7 -12.61 17.07 -9.22
CA LEU A 7 -11.84 17.18 -10.44
C LEU A 7 -12.82 17.44 -11.59
N THR A 8 -12.77 18.66 -12.14
CA THR A 8 -13.42 18.96 -13.42
C THR A 8 -12.81 18.06 -14.49
N VAL A 9 -13.50 16.95 -14.78
CA VAL A 9 -13.05 15.91 -15.69
C VAL A 9 -13.01 16.45 -17.12
N ARG A 10 -11.81 16.78 -17.59
CA ARG A 10 -11.47 16.69 -19.02
C ARG A 10 -10.41 15.61 -19.20
N ASN A 11 -10.91 14.38 -19.32
CA ASN A 11 -10.26 13.21 -19.92
C ASN A 11 -8.93 12.75 -19.29
N ALA A 12 -8.71 12.97 -18.00
CA ALA A 12 -7.62 12.34 -17.28
C ALA A 12 -8.01 10.88 -16.93
N ILE A 13 -7.42 9.91 -17.63
CA ILE A 13 -7.45 8.51 -17.21
C ILE A 13 -6.35 8.34 -16.17
N VAL A 14 -6.74 8.23 -14.90
CA VAL A 14 -5.83 7.87 -13.82
C VAL A 14 -5.73 6.35 -13.80
N TYR A 15 -4.65 5.81 -14.36
CA TYR A 15 -4.35 4.39 -14.28
C TYR A 15 -3.69 4.08 -12.94
N VAL A 16 -4.49 3.68 -11.96
CA VAL A 16 -3.97 3.09 -10.71
C VAL A 16 -3.64 1.64 -11.04
N GLN A 17 -2.36 1.30 -11.15
CA GLN A 17 -1.98 -0.12 -11.17
C GLN A 17 -2.26 -0.70 -9.79
N ASP A 18 -3.05 -1.76 -9.75
CA ASP A 18 -3.10 -2.62 -8.57
C ASP A 18 -1.68 -3.11 -8.31
N PHE A 19 -1.17 -2.88 -7.09
CA PHE A 19 0.09 -3.46 -6.64
C PHE A 19 -0.03 -4.97 -6.79
N ARG A 20 0.81 -5.55 -7.67
CA ARG A 20 0.87 -7.01 -7.84
C ARG A 20 1.97 -7.56 -6.97
N PRO A 21 1.76 -8.73 -6.33
CA PRO A 21 2.83 -9.45 -5.67
C PRO A 21 4.03 -9.61 -6.59
N ASP A 22 5.22 -9.41 -6.04
CA ASP A 22 6.47 -9.61 -6.75
C ASP A 22 7.55 -10.18 -5.82
N GLU A 23 8.79 -10.21 -6.31
CA GLU A 23 9.94 -10.70 -5.53
C GLU A 23 10.29 -9.80 -4.33
N PHE A 24 9.83 -8.55 -4.32
CA PHE A 24 10.14 -7.56 -3.29
C PHE A 24 9.01 -7.41 -2.26
N PHE A 25 7.78 -7.75 -2.64
CA PHE A 25 6.63 -7.81 -1.76
C PHE A 25 5.70 -8.95 -2.15
N THR A 26 5.73 -10.01 -1.34
CA THR A 26 5.10 -11.29 -1.65
C THR A 26 3.57 -11.25 -1.50
N GLU A 27 2.90 -12.24 -2.10
CA GLU A 27 1.44 -12.39 -2.00
C GLU A 27 0.99 -12.59 -0.54
N ALA A 28 1.81 -13.29 0.26
CA ALA A 28 1.55 -13.48 1.69
C ALA A 28 1.60 -12.14 2.45
N GLN A 29 2.61 -11.31 2.18
CA GLN A 29 2.72 -9.98 2.79
C GLN A 29 1.56 -9.07 2.35
N GLN A 30 1.17 -9.12 1.08
CA GLN A 30 0.04 -8.35 0.58
C GLN A 30 -1.29 -8.78 1.20
N THR A 31 -1.54 -10.09 1.29
CA THR A 31 -2.74 -10.63 1.92
C THR A 31 -2.81 -10.19 3.38
N ARG A 32 -1.69 -10.29 4.10
CA ARG A 32 -1.62 -9.88 5.51
C ARG A 32 -1.83 -8.39 5.70
N LEU A 33 -1.25 -7.57 4.81
CA LEU A 33 -1.46 -6.12 4.83
C LEU A 33 -2.94 -5.78 4.60
N ALA A 34 -3.61 -6.45 3.66
CA ALA A 34 -5.03 -6.24 3.39
C ALA A 34 -5.91 -6.57 4.61
N GLU A 35 -5.63 -7.68 5.29
CA GLU A 35 -6.31 -8.07 6.54
C GLU A 35 -6.13 -7.00 7.63
N LEU A 36 -4.89 -6.57 7.87
CA LEU A 36 -4.60 -5.57 8.91
C LEU A 36 -5.22 -4.21 8.58
N MET A 37 -5.22 -3.79 7.31
CA MET A 37 -5.88 -2.56 6.87
C MET A 37 -7.41 -2.63 7.03
N GLN A 38 -8.01 -3.80 6.82
CA GLN A 38 -9.44 -4.01 7.08
C GLN A 38 -9.73 -3.89 8.57
N LYS A 39 -8.96 -4.58 9.43
CA LYS A 39 -9.11 -4.48 10.89
C LYS A 39 -8.90 -3.06 11.39
N TRP A 40 -7.87 -2.38 10.88
CA TRP A 40 -7.59 -0.99 11.21
C TRP A 40 -8.76 -0.08 10.88
N ARG A 41 -9.39 -0.29 9.71
CA ARG A 41 -10.56 0.49 9.31
C ARG A 41 -11.74 0.27 10.26
N ILE A 42 -12.02 -0.99 10.61
CA ILE A 42 -13.09 -1.34 11.57
C ILE A 42 -12.82 -0.68 12.92
N ALA A 43 -11.63 -0.90 13.50
CA ALA A 43 -11.25 -0.32 14.79
C ALA A 43 -11.38 1.21 14.77
N ARG A 44 -10.85 1.86 13.74
CA ARG A 44 -10.94 3.31 13.57
C ARG A 44 -12.38 3.81 13.49
N ASP A 45 -13.23 3.11 12.73
CA ASP A 45 -14.63 3.50 12.55
C ASP A 45 -15.42 3.34 13.87
N ASP A 46 -14.99 2.43 14.75
CA ASP A 46 -15.51 2.24 16.12
C ASP A 46 -14.84 3.15 17.17
N GLY A 47 -13.86 3.98 16.77
CA GLY A 47 -13.09 4.85 17.68
C GLY A 47 -12.02 4.12 18.50
N GLU A 48 -11.73 2.88 18.15
CA GLU A 48 -10.70 2.03 18.74
C GLU A 48 -9.40 2.08 17.90
N THR A 49 -8.36 1.41 18.40
CA THR A 49 -7.10 1.23 17.70
C THR A 49 -6.79 -0.26 17.58
N LEU A 50 -5.96 -0.63 16.61
CA LEU A 50 -5.35 -1.96 16.59
C LEU A 50 -4.62 -2.25 17.89
N SER A 51 -4.46 -3.55 18.20
CA SER A 51 -3.56 -3.97 19.27
C SER A 51 -2.11 -3.57 18.95
N ASN A 52 -1.26 -3.44 19.97
CA ASN A 52 0.14 -3.07 19.78
C ASN A 52 0.89 -4.04 18.84
N ASP A 53 0.57 -5.34 18.91
CA ASP A 53 1.18 -6.36 18.07
C ASP A 53 0.75 -6.21 16.61
N GLU A 54 -0.55 -6.01 16.37
CA GLU A 54 -1.09 -5.78 15.02
C GLU A 54 -0.60 -4.46 14.41
N GLN A 55 -0.49 -3.41 15.22
CA GLN A 55 0.07 -2.13 14.80
C GLN A 55 1.55 -2.26 14.43
N SER A 56 2.34 -2.96 15.25
CA SER A 56 3.75 -3.23 14.94
C SER A 56 3.92 -4.09 13.68
N GLU A 57 3.04 -5.06 13.46
CA GLU A 57 3.04 -5.88 12.25
C GLU A 57 2.68 -5.05 11.01
N LEU A 58 1.67 -4.19 11.10
CA LEU A 58 1.27 -3.28 10.04
C LEU A 58 2.41 -2.34 9.65
N GLU A 59 3.12 -1.76 10.62
CA GLU A 59 4.27 -0.89 10.40
C GLU A 59 5.41 -1.62 9.67
N LYS A 60 5.73 -2.86 10.07
CA LYS A 60 6.74 -3.68 9.38
C LYS A 60 6.37 -4.00 7.94
N LEU A 61 5.09 -4.27 7.67
CA LEU A 61 4.62 -4.53 6.32
C LEU A 61 4.67 -3.26 5.44
N ILE A 62 4.34 -2.10 6.00
CA ILE A 62 4.48 -0.81 5.31
C ILE A 62 5.95 -0.52 4.98
N GLU A 63 6.85 -0.74 5.93
CA GLU A 63 8.29 -0.56 5.72
C GLU A 63 8.82 -1.50 4.64
N ALA A 64 8.44 -2.79 4.68
CA ALA A 64 8.82 -3.77 3.67
C ALA A 64 8.32 -3.38 2.27
N GLU A 65 7.10 -2.86 2.16
CA GLU A 65 6.55 -2.42 0.87
C GLU A 65 7.20 -1.12 0.35
N LEU A 66 7.59 -0.22 1.26
CA LEU A 66 8.36 0.97 0.90
C LEU A 66 9.75 0.59 0.36
N GLU A 67 10.44 -0.33 1.03
CA GLU A 67 11.72 -0.86 0.55
C GLU A 67 11.56 -1.58 -0.79
N GLY A 68 10.51 -2.41 -0.93
CA GLY A 68 10.23 -3.10 -2.18
C GLY A 68 9.95 -2.15 -3.34
N SER A 69 9.26 -1.04 -3.08
CA SER A 69 9.03 0.03 -4.05
C SER A 69 10.33 0.71 -4.50
N ALA A 70 11.26 0.96 -3.57
CA ALA A 70 12.57 1.51 -3.91
C ALA A 70 13.37 0.54 -4.80
N ARG A 71 13.37 -0.76 -4.46
CA ARG A 71 14.04 -1.80 -5.26
C ARG A 71 13.43 -1.95 -6.66
N ARG A 72 12.10 -1.86 -6.79
CA ARG A 72 11.42 -1.83 -8.09
C ARG A 72 11.87 -0.64 -8.94
N ALA A 73 11.94 0.55 -8.34
CA ALA A 73 12.38 1.76 -9.03
C ALA A 73 13.84 1.64 -9.49
N GLU A 74 14.73 1.11 -8.64
CA GLU A 74 16.13 0.85 -8.98
C GLU A 74 16.26 -0.17 -10.13
N LYS A 75 15.52 -1.28 -10.06
CA LYS A 75 15.49 -2.30 -11.13
C LYS A 75 15.06 -1.70 -12.46
N LEU A 76 14.02 -0.86 -12.46
CA LEU A 76 13.54 -0.18 -13.67
C LEU A 76 14.58 0.81 -14.22
N ALA A 77 15.18 1.63 -13.36
CA ALA A 77 16.22 2.58 -13.75
C ALA A 77 17.43 1.86 -14.39
N ASN A 78 17.84 0.73 -13.85
CA ASN A 78 18.92 -0.10 -14.38
C ASN A 78 18.60 -0.74 -15.74
N VAL A 79 17.32 -1.06 -16.00
CA VAL A 79 16.87 -1.61 -17.30
C VAL A 79 16.82 -0.51 -18.37
N LEU A 80 16.35 0.69 -18.03
CA LEU A 80 16.22 1.81 -18.97
C LEU A 80 17.54 2.55 -19.25
N GLY A 81 18.53 2.41 -18.37
CA GLY A 81 19.87 2.97 -18.54
C GLY A 81 20.81 2.14 -19.43
N ARG A 82 20.34 1.02 -19.98
CA ARG A 82 21.03 0.24 -21.03
C ARG A 82 20.40 0.50 -22.38
#